data_AF-A0A2I0AJH4-F1
#
_entry.id   AF-A0A2I0AJH4-F1
#
_cell.length_a   1.000
_cell.length_b   1.000
_cell.length_c   1.000
_cell.angle_alpha   90.00
_cell.angle_beta   90.00
_cell.angle_gamma   90.00
#
_symmetry.space_group_name_H-M   'P 1'
#
loop_
_entity.id
_entity.type
_entity.pdbx_description
1 polymer ?
#
loop_
_entity_poly.entity_id
_entity_poly.type
_entity_poly.pdbx_seq_one_letter_code
_entity_poly.pdbx_strand_id
1 'polypeptide(L)'
;MESSRCGVESFCSGGRFTLGKQSCHLPELAGGASSSGDELTEKIDQHFLLMYLAHEGDVGGIQELIGAGVDVNFCDIDGRTALHVASCQGSLSVVDLLLRSGAQVDSKDRWGSTPLVDAIHHHKHQVIKLLEKYGAKLQVVPMHVKGAPWVPEYEINSREFDFSKSVDIAKGTYRTAKWRGIRVAVKTFAEDLIEDDDKVRAFRDELALLQQIRHPNVVQFLGAVTQSSPMMIVTEYLPKGDFRSYLRRKGALKLSTAVRFALDIARGMNYLHEHRPEAIIHGDLEPTNLLLDDSGHLKVADFGVRKLLKVGNSVKEDRHMPCQDMTY
;
A
#
# COMPACT_ATOMS: atom_id res chain seq x y z
N MET A 1 -49.05 35.64 -19.21
CA MET A 1 -49.75 35.40 -20.48
C MET A 1 -48.95 34.31 -21.19
N GLU A 2 -49.28 33.05 -20.90
CA GLU A 2 -49.97 32.11 -21.83
C GLU A 2 -49.00 31.63 -22.92
N SER A 3 -48.37 30.44 -22.81
CA SER A 3 -48.91 29.06 -22.89
C SER A 3 -49.67 28.76 -24.19
N SER A 4 -49.12 27.85 -25.01
CA SER A 4 -49.80 26.81 -25.81
C SER A 4 -48.73 25.94 -26.51
N ARG A 5 -48.54 24.65 -26.14
CA ARG A 5 -49.21 23.40 -26.62
C ARG A 5 -48.72 22.97 -28.04
N CYS A 6 -48.48 21.70 -28.43
CA CYS A 6 -48.62 20.35 -27.87
C CYS A 6 -48.01 19.31 -28.86
N GLY A 7 -47.77 18.04 -28.44
CA GLY A 7 -47.69 16.84 -29.31
C GLY A 7 -46.41 15.96 -29.18
N VAL A 8 -46.25 14.97 -28.28
CA VAL A 8 -46.57 13.49 -28.34
C VAL A 8 -46.41 12.83 -29.73
N GLU A 9 -45.71 11.71 -29.97
CA GLU A 9 -45.64 10.32 -29.39
C GLU A 9 -44.22 9.71 -29.68
N SER A 10 -43.51 8.86 -28.90
CA SER A 10 -43.67 7.55 -28.23
C SER A 10 -43.41 6.27 -29.08
N PHE A 11 -42.77 5.28 -28.41
CA PHE A 11 -42.44 3.87 -28.76
C PHE A 11 -41.25 3.57 -29.70
N CYS A 12 -40.38 2.55 -29.49
CA CYS A 12 -39.95 1.72 -28.34
C CYS A 12 -38.91 0.68 -28.82
N SER A 13 -38.16 0.13 -27.86
CA SER A 13 -37.43 -1.17 -27.87
C SER A 13 -36.13 -1.22 -28.68
N GLY A 14 -35.02 -1.78 -28.20
CA GLY A 14 -34.66 -2.59 -27.02
C GLY A 14 -33.25 -3.17 -27.31
N GLY A 15 -32.39 -3.60 -26.39
CA GLY A 15 -32.37 -3.64 -24.94
C GLY A 15 -30.99 -4.14 -24.45
N ARG A 16 -30.58 -3.60 -23.30
CA ARG A 16 -30.00 -4.27 -22.11
C ARG A 16 -28.77 -5.19 -22.24
N PHE A 17 -27.73 -4.89 -21.45
CA PHE A 17 -27.43 -5.61 -20.18
C PHE A 17 -26.65 -4.70 -19.21
N THR A 18 -27.19 -4.49 -18.01
CA THR A 18 -26.47 -3.94 -16.84
C THR A 18 -26.60 -4.95 -15.70
N LEU A 19 -25.52 -5.68 -15.40
CA LEU A 19 -25.32 -6.46 -14.17
C LEU A 19 -24.47 -5.62 -13.21
N GLY A 20 -24.69 -5.52 -11.90
CA GLY A 20 -25.74 -6.07 -11.05
C GLY A 20 -25.79 -5.27 -9.74
N LYS A 21 -26.97 -4.73 -9.42
CA LYS A 21 -27.39 -4.31 -8.09
C LYS A 21 -28.52 -5.23 -7.67
N GLN A 22 -28.27 -6.18 -6.77
CA GLN A 22 -29.24 -6.88 -5.91
C GLN A 22 -28.42 -7.41 -4.71
N SER A 23 -28.77 -7.26 -3.44
CA SER A 23 -30.08 -7.11 -2.76
C SER A 23 -29.83 -6.26 -1.49
N CYS A 24 -30.74 -5.46 -0.97
CA CYS A 24 -31.93 -5.89 -0.24
C CYS A 24 -32.97 -4.76 -0.11
N HIS A 25 -34.23 -5.17 -0.04
CA HIS A 25 -35.44 -4.36 0.08
C HIS A 25 -35.39 -3.38 1.27
N LEU A 26 -35.59 -2.09 1.01
CA LEU A 26 -36.14 -1.16 2.00
C LEU A 26 -37.68 -1.25 1.94
N PRO A 27 -38.40 -1.38 3.06
CA PRO A 27 -39.80 -0.99 3.11
C PRO A 27 -39.88 0.53 3.29
N GLU A 28 -40.55 1.21 2.35
CA GLU A 28 -40.93 2.62 2.49
C GLU A 28 -41.89 2.77 3.68
N LEU A 29 -41.51 3.55 4.68
CA LEU A 29 -42.38 3.94 5.78
C LEU A 29 -43.29 5.09 5.34
N ALA A 30 -44.48 4.75 4.82
CA ALA A 30 -45.60 5.66 4.68
C ALA A 30 -46.80 5.14 5.49
N GLY A 31 -47.40 6.03 6.28
CA GLY A 31 -48.31 5.69 7.37
C GLY A 31 -49.69 5.15 6.99
N GLY A 32 -50.41 4.68 8.02
CA GLY A 32 -51.82 4.29 7.93
C GLY A 32 -52.14 3.11 8.84
N ALA A 33 -53.22 3.23 9.62
CA ALA A 33 -53.55 2.36 10.74
C ALA A 33 -54.19 1.00 10.37
N SER A 34 -54.02 0.06 11.31
CA SER A 34 -54.91 -1.05 11.71
C SER A 34 -54.88 -2.40 10.97
N SER A 35 -55.01 -3.44 11.80
CA SER A 35 -55.40 -4.85 11.55
C SER A 35 -54.29 -5.89 11.35
N SER A 36 -53.95 -6.53 12.49
CA SER A 36 -53.46 -7.90 12.72
C SER A 36 -53.21 -8.84 11.54
N GLY A 37 -52.02 -9.45 11.53
CA GLY A 37 -51.73 -10.70 10.82
C GLY A 37 -50.24 -11.05 10.78
N ASP A 38 -49.85 -12.01 11.61
CA ASP A 38 -48.65 -12.87 11.62
C ASP A 38 -47.22 -12.29 11.56
N GLU A 39 -46.53 -12.55 12.68
CA GLU A 39 -45.10 -12.76 12.88
C GLU A 39 -44.33 -13.24 11.63
N LEU A 40 -43.38 -12.43 11.17
CA LEU A 40 -42.10 -12.83 10.59
C LEU A 40 -41.16 -11.61 10.53
N THR A 41 -41.01 -10.90 11.65
CA THR A 41 -39.82 -10.06 11.85
C THR A 41 -38.74 -10.98 12.39
N GLU A 42 -37.93 -11.58 11.50
CA GLU A 42 -36.67 -12.19 11.91
C GLU A 42 -35.92 -11.14 12.74
N LYS A 43 -35.85 -11.34 14.05
CA LYS A 43 -35.08 -10.48 14.95
C LYS A 43 -33.65 -10.51 14.42
N ILE A 44 -33.23 -9.43 13.75
CA ILE A 44 -31.82 -9.23 13.41
C ILE A 44 -31.07 -9.44 14.71
N ASP A 45 -30.19 -10.43 14.71
CA ASP A 45 -29.39 -10.76 15.88
C ASP A 45 -28.67 -9.49 16.34
N GLN A 46 -28.80 -9.17 17.63
CA GLN A 46 -28.31 -7.93 18.23
C GLN A 46 -26.80 -7.74 18.00
N HIS A 47 -26.06 -8.82 17.79
CA HIS A 47 -24.64 -8.78 17.46
C HIS A 47 -24.36 -8.31 16.03
N PHE A 48 -25.16 -8.75 15.05
CA PHE A 48 -25.06 -8.26 13.68
C PHE A 48 -25.59 -6.82 13.57
N LEU A 49 -26.58 -6.47 14.39
CA LEU A 49 -27.07 -5.10 14.50
C LEU A 49 -25.97 -4.15 14.98
N LEU A 50 -25.13 -4.56 15.94
CA LEU A 50 -23.97 -3.78 16.39
C LEU A 50 -23.01 -3.46 15.23
N MET A 51 -22.71 -4.44 14.37
CA MET A 51 -21.85 -4.25 13.21
C MET A 51 -22.48 -3.33 12.16
N TYR A 52 -23.79 -3.46 11.94
CA TYR A 52 -24.54 -2.59 11.03
C TYR A 52 -24.53 -1.13 11.52
N LEU A 53 -24.77 -0.89 12.81
CA LEU A 53 -24.72 0.46 13.38
C LEU A 53 -23.29 1.04 13.34
N ALA A 54 -22.27 0.21 13.52
CA ALA A 54 -20.88 0.61 13.34
C ALA A 54 -20.55 1.02 11.89
N HIS A 55 -21.18 0.37 10.91
CA HIS A 55 -21.11 0.74 9.50
C HIS A 55 -21.76 2.11 9.24
N GLU A 56 -22.97 2.32 9.76
CA GLU A 56 -23.71 3.59 9.59
C GLU A 56 -23.11 4.75 10.41
N GLY A 57 -22.27 4.45 11.40
CA GLY A 57 -21.70 5.46 12.29
C GLY A 57 -22.65 5.90 13.40
N ASP A 58 -23.68 5.12 13.72
CA ASP A 58 -24.68 5.45 14.74
C ASP A 58 -24.16 5.16 16.15
N VAL A 59 -23.59 6.19 16.76
CA VAL A 59 -23.05 6.15 18.13
C VAL A 59 -24.15 5.88 19.17
N GLY A 60 -25.35 6.43 18.96
CA GLY A 60 -26.46 6.33 19.91
C GLY A 60 -26.99 4.90 20.00
N GLY A 61 -27.27 4.30 18.84
CA GLY A 61 -27.72 2.90 18.79
C GLY A 61 -26.68 1.92 19.32
N ILE A 62 -25.39 2.16 19.06
CA ILE A 62 -24.30 1.33 19.62
C ILE A 62 -24.27 1.44 21.15
N GLN A 63 -24.43 2.64 21.71
CA GLN A 63 -24.42 2.84 23.15
C GLN A 63 -25.59 2.11 23.84
N GLU A 64 -26.77 2.11 23.24
CA GLU A 64 -27.93 1.37 23.73
C GLU A 64 -27.70 -0.15 23.71
N LEU A 65 -27.15 -0.69 22.62
CA LEU A 65 -26.85 -2.12 22.51
C LEU A 65 -25.81 -2.59 23.52
N ILE A 66 -24.76 -1.80 23.73
CA ILE A 66 -23.73 -2.09 24.74
C ILE A 66 -24.35 -2.03 26.14
N GLY A 67 -25.24 -1.07 26.40
CA GLY A 67 -26.00 -0.98 27.65
C GLY A 67 -26.96 -2.16 27.88
N ALA A 68 -27.46 -2.78 26.82
CA ALA A 68 -28.27 -3.99 26.86
C ALA A 68 -27.45 -5.28 27.07
N GLY A 69 -26.11 -5.19 27.11
CA GLY A 69 -25.21 -6.31 27.38
C GLY A 69 -24.76 -7.09 26.14
N VAL A 70 -24.85 -6.49 24.94
CA VAL A 70 -24.30 -7.10 23.71
C VAL A 70 -22.78 -7.17 23.81
N ASP A 71 -22.21 -8.31 23.39
CA ASP A 71 -20.75 -8.47 23.35
C ASP A 71 -20.13 -7.59 22.25
N VAL A 72 -19.32 -6.63 22.67
CA VAL A 72 -18.57 -5.70 21.82
C VAL A 72 -17.56 -6.44 20.93
N ASN A 73 -17.08 -7.60 21.37
CA ASN A 73 -16.07 -8.40 20.68
C ASN A 73 -16.65 -9.49 19.79
N PHE A 74 -17.98 -9.50 19.58
CA PHE A 74 -18.58 -10.38 18.61
C PHE A 74 -17.94 -10.20 17.23
N CYS A 75 -17.80 -11.31 16.51
CA CYS A 75 -17.27 -11.34 15.17
C CYS A 75 -18.21 -12.07 14.19
N ASP A 76 -18.21 -11.62 12.94
CA ASP A 76 -18.92 -12.28 11.85
C ASP A 76 -18.24 -13.58 11.39
N ILE A 77 -18.77 -14.21 10.34
CA ILE A 77 -18.22 -15.42 9.73
C ILE A 77 -16.78 -15.25 9.20
N ASP A 78 -16.35 -14.00 8.96
CA ASP A 78 -15.02 -13.67 8.52
C ASP A 78 -14.10 -13.28 9.69
N GLY A 79 -14.57 -13.40 10.93
CA GLY A 79 -13.82 -13.00 12.12
C GLY A 79 -13.73 -11.48 12.30
N ARG A 80 -14.52 -10.69 11.56
CA ARG A 80 -14.51 -9.22 11.71
C ARG A 80 -15.42 -8.78 12.83
N THR A 81 -14.91 -7.88 13.66
CA THR A 81 -15.64 -7.25 14.77
C THR A 81 -16.24 -5.91 14.34
N ALA A 82 -17.13 -5.34 15.16
CA ALA A 82 -17.64 -3.97 14.95
C ALA A 82 -16.50 -2.93 14.87
N LEU A 83 -15.37 -3.17 15.55
CA LEU A 83 -14.19 -2.31 15.49
C LEU A 83 -13.51 -2.33 14.11
N HIS A 84 -13.47 -3.46 13.41
CA HIS A 84 -12.98 -3.54 12.02
C HIS A 84 -13.85 -2.67 11.10
N VAL A 85 -15.18 -2.85 11.19
CA VAL A 85 -16.14 -2.12 10.37
C VAL A 85 -16.04 -0.62 10.59
N ALA A 86 -16.02 -0.16 11.85
CA ALA A 86 -15.86 1.25 12.19
C ALA A 86 -14.52 1.83 11.71
N SER A 87 -13.46 1.01 11.73
CA SER A 87 -12.13 1.39 11.27
C SER A 87 -12.05 1.55 9.76
N CYS A 88 -12.70 0.67 8.99
CA CYS A 88 -12.86 0.82 7.54
C CYS A 88 -13.61 2.11 7.17
N GLN A 89 -14.66 2.45 7.91
CA GLN A 89 -15.44 3.65 7.63
C GLN A 89 -14.75 4.94 8.06
N GLY A 90 -13.90 4.86 9.09
CA GLY A 90 -13.21 6.03 9.65
C GLY A 90 -14.06 6.78 10.67
N SER A 91 -15.07 6.13 11.25
CA SER A 91 -16.00 6.71 12.22
C SER A 91 -15.32 6.85 13.58
N LEU A 92 -14.57 7.94 13.76
CA LEU A 92 -13.75 8.19 14.95
C LEU A 92 -14.53 8.03 16.27
N SER A 93 -15.75 8.59 16.34
CA SER A 93 -16.60 8.53 17.53
C SER A 93 -17.02 7.10 17.87
N VAL A 94 -17.31 6.28 16.85
CA VAL A 94 -17.67 4.87 17.04
C VAL A 94 -16.46 4.07 17.50
N VAL A 95 -15.29 4.28 16.88
CA VAL A 95 -14.04 3.62 17.29
C VAL A 95 -13.71 3.94 18.76
N ASP A 96 -13.79 5.22 19.16
CA ASP A 96 -13.56 5.64 20.55
C ASP A 96 -14.56 4.99 21.51
N LEU A 97 -15.85 4.94 21.14
CA LEU A 97 -16.89 4.28 21.95
C LEU A 97 -16.59 2.79 22.13
N LEU A 98 -16.36 2.05 21.05
CA LEU A 98 -16.09 0.62 21.09
C LEU A 98 -14.86 0.29 21.94
N LEU A 99 -13.77 1.05 21.78
CA LEU A 99 -12.54 0.86 22.56
C LEU A 99 -12.76 1.13 24.06
N ARG A 100 -13.50 2.18 24.41
CA ARG A 100 -13.85 2.47 25.82
C ARG A 100 -14.76 1.41 26.42
N SER A 101 -15.58 0.78 25.59
CA SER A 101 -16.47 -0.31 25.98
C SER A 101 -15.77 -1.69 26.00
N GLY A 102 -14.44 -1.75 25.86
CA GLY A 102 -13.67 -2.97 26.01
C GLY A 102 -13.50 -3.79 24.72
N ALA A 103 -13.64 -3.16 23.54
CA ALA A 103 -13.26 -3.79 22.28
C ALA A 103 -11.78 -4.17 22.28
N GLN A 104 -11.47 -5.39 21.85
CA GLN A 104 -10.12 -5.87 21.63
C GLN A 104 -9.48 -5.12 20.45
N VAL A 105 -8.43 -4.36 20.76
CA VAL A 105 -7.77 -3.47 19.79
C VAL A 105 -7.09 -4.21 18.63
N ASP A 106 -6.55 -5.40 18.92
CA ASP A 106 -5.78 -6.23 17.99
C ASP A 106 -6.52 -7.53 17.58
N SER A 107 -7.86 -7.53 17.61
CA SER A 107 -8.63 -8.65 17.06
C SER A 107 -8.23 -8.91 15.61
N LYS A 108 -8.16 -10.19 15.22
CA LYS A 108 -7.76 -10.60 13.87
C LYS A 108 -8.94 -11.21 13.14
N ASP A 109 -9.16 -10.77 11.91
CA ASP A 109 -10.08 -11.43 11.00
C ASP A 109 -9.48 -12.72 10.40
N ARG A 110 -10.23 -13.40 9.53
CA ARG A 110 -9.81 -14.65 8.88
C ARG A 110 -8.56 -14.50 8.01
N TRP A 111 -8.23 -13.29 7.58
CA TRP A 111 -7.06 -12.96 6.78
C TRP A 111 -5.90 -12.42 7.63
N GLY A 112 -6.09 -12.32 8.95
CA GLY A 112 -5.12 -11.77 9.88
C GLY A 112 -5.06 -10.24 9.89
N SER A 113 -6.02 -9.55 9.24
CA SER A 113 -6.15 -8.10 9.33
C SER A 113 -6.58 -7.71 10.75
N THR A 114 -6.06 -6.59 11.23
CA THR A 114 -6.52 -5.96 12.47
C THR A 114 -7.26 -4.66 12.13
N PRO A 115 -8.06 -4.10 13.06
CA PRO A 115 -8.73 -2.81 12.83
C PRO A 115 -7.77 -1.69 12.42
N LEU A 116 -6.52 -1.73 12.91
CA LEU A 116 -5.46 -0.80 12.52
C LEU A 116 -5.05 -0.97 11.06
N VAL A 117 -4.88 -2.21 10.59
CA VAL A 117 -4.55 -2.52 9.18
C VAL A 117 -5.67 -2.03 8.27
N ASP A 118 -6.93 -2.26 8.64
CA ASP A 118 -8.10 -1.78 7.92
C ASP A 118 -8.12 -0.23 7.84
N ALA A 119 -7.88 0.45 8.95
CA ALA A 119 -7.80 1.91 8.99
C ALA A 119 -6.66 2.45 8.09
N ILE A 120 -5.51 1.77 8.04
CA ILE A 120 -4.38 2.12 7.16
C ILE A 120 -4.75 1.94 5.69
N HIS A 121 -5.32 0.78 5.33
CA HIS A 121 -5.72 0.45 3.96
C HIS A 121 -6.77 1.44 3.41
N HIS A 122 -7.69 1.90 4.27
CA HIS A 122 -8.71 2.87 3.91
C HIS A 122 -8.31 4.34 4.18
N HIS A 123 -7.04 4.60 4.50
CA HIS A 123 -6.47 5.93 4.71
C HIS A 123 -7.19 6.78 5.79
N LYS A 124 -7.64 6.14 6.88
CA LYS A 124 -8.38 6.78 7.98
C LYS A 124 -7.44 7.31 9.06
N HIS A 125 -6.66 8.33 8.71
CA HIS A 125 -5.59 8.92 9.52
C HIS A 125 -5.96 9.21 10.99
N GLN A 126 -7.17 9.71 11.26
CA GLN A 126 -7.59 10.01 12.65
C GLN A 126 -7.86 8.73 13.45
N VAL A 127 -8.43 7.71 12.82
CA VAL A 127 -8.65 6.40 13.44
C VAL A 127 -7.34 5.68 13.70
N ILE A 128 -6.38 5.76 12.77
CA ILE A 128 -5.03 5.20 12.95
C ILE A 128 -4.40 5.73 14.24
N LYS A 129 -4.36 7.06 14.40
CA LYS A 129 -3.80 7.71 15.60
C LYS A 129 -4.54 7.30 16.88
N LEU A 130 -5.86 7.14 16.80
CA LEU A 130 -6.67 6.71 17.94
C LEU A 130 -6.35 5.26 18.32
N LEU A 131 -6.33 4.34 17.36
CA LEU A 131 -6.00 2.94 17.60
C LEU A 131 -4.59 2.78 18.18
N GLU A 132 -3.59 3.48 17.63
CA GLU A 132 -2.22 3.51 18.17
C GLU A 132 -2.18 4.00 19.62
N LYS A 133 -2.97 5.03 19.96
CA LYS A 133 -3.09 5.54 21.33
C LYS A 133 -3.66 4.49 22.29
N TYR A 134 -4.55 3.63 21.82
CA TYR A 134 -5.11 2.51 22.58
C TYR A 134 -4.23 1.26 22.55
N GLY A 135 -3.00 1.38 22.03
CA GLY A 135 -2.00 0.32 22.05
C GLY A 135 -2.07 -0.64 20.86
N ALA A 136 -2.85 -0.33 19.82
CA ALA A 136 -2.84 -1.09 18.58
C ALA A 136 -1.42 -1.12 18.02
N LYS A 137 -0.93 -2.31 17.70
CA LYS A 137 0.37 -2.46 17.04
C LYS A 137 0.15 -2.97 15.64
N LEU A 138 0.85 -2.38 14.69
CA LEU A 138 0.91 -2.92 13.34
C LEU A 138 1.65 -4.26 13.41
N GLN A 139 0.90 -5.34 13.56
CA GLN A 139 1.43 -6.68 13.37
C GLN A 139 1.56 -6.92 11.88
N VAL A 140 2.71 -6.55 11.35
CA VAL A 140 3.14 -6.96 10.03
C VAL A 140 3.09 -8.48 10.00
N VAL A 141 2.38 -9.06 9.01
CA VAL A 141 2.47 -10.51 8.74
C VAL A 141 3.94 -10.89 8.79
N PRO A 142 4.33 -11.87 9.63
CA PRO A 142 5.72 -12.25 9.71
C PRO A 142 6.14 -12.63 8.30
N MET A 143 7.20 -11.97 7.84
CA MET A 143 7.80 -12.24 6.53
C MET A 143 8.08 -13.73 6.33
N HIS A 144 8.19 -14.51 7.42
CA HIS A 144 8.28 -15.95 7.40
C HIS A 144 6.94 -16.58 7.78
N VAL A 145 6.31 -17.32 6.87
CA VAL A 145 5.11 -18.09 7.18
C VAL A 145 5.34 -19.58 6.91
N LYS A 146 5.01 -20.42 7.89
CA LYS A 146 5.23 -21.88 7.82
C LYS A 146 4.19 -22.62 6.96
N GLY A 147 3.24 -21.93 6.32
CA GLY A 147 2.12 -22.53 5.59
C GLY A 147 1.92 -21.94 4.19
N ALA A 148 1.70 -22.82 3.21
CA ALA A 148 1.55 -22.49 1.78
C ALA A 148 0.47 -21.44 1.42
N PRO A 149 -0.68 -21.30 2.12
CA PRO A 149 -1.70 -20.30 1.76
C PRO A 149 -1.31 -18.84 2.05
N TRP A 150 -0.21 -18.62 2.78
CA TRP A 150 0.19 -17.31 3.29
C TRP A 150 1.47 -16.79 2.63
N VAL A 151 1.94 -17.48 1.59
CA VAL A 151 3.12 -17.06 0.83
C VAL A 151 2.72 -15.91 -0.09
N PRO A 152 3.35 -14.73 0.02
CA PRO A 152 3.03 -13.59 -0.84
C PRO A 152 3.26 -13.91 -2.32
N GLU A 153 2.46 -13.33 -3.22
CA GLU A 153 2.59 -13.56 -4.68
C GLU A 153 3.96 -13.16 -5.24
N TYR A 154 4.63 -12.20 -4.62
CA TYR A 154 5.97 -11.78 -5.00
C TYR A 154 7.07 -12.78 -4.59
N GLU A 155 6.76 -13.77 -3.76
CA GLU A 155 7.77 -14.69 -3.23
C GLU A 155 8.29 -15.61 -4.33
N ILE A 156 9.61 -15.59 -4.50
CA ILE A 156 10.32 -16.49 -5.39
C ILE A 156 11.04 -17.53 -4.56
N ASN A 157 10.90 -18.80 -4.93
CA ASN A 157 11.68 -19.85 -4.29
C ASN A 157 13.16 -19.71 -4.65
N SER A 158 14.01 -19.54 -3.64
CA SER A 158 15.47 -19.40 -3.79
C SER A 158 16.12 -20.51 -4.63
N ARG A 159 15.56 -21.73 -4.61
CA ARG A 159 16.06 -22.87 -5.40
C ARG A 159 15.83 -22.73 -6.91
N GLU A 160 14.99 -21.81 -7.35
CA GLU A 160 14.73 -21.56 -8.77
C GLU A 160 15.83 -20.73 -9.45
N PHE A 161 16.74 -20.14 -8.67
CA PHE A 161 17.83 -19.35 -9.23
C PHE A 161 19.00 -20.22 -9.67
N ASP A 162 19.47 -19.97 -10.89
CA ASP A 162 20.76 -20.44 -11.38
C ASP A 162 21.76 -19.28 -11.36
N PHE A 163 22.74 -19.40 -10.47
CA PHE A 163 23.84 -18.46 -10.29
C PHE A 163 25.16 -18.91 -10.93
N SER A 164 25.19 -20.00 -11.70
CA SER A 164 26.43 -20.56 -12.28
C SER A 164 27.25 -19.58 -13.12
N LYS A 165 26.58 -18.60 -13.73
CA LYS A 165 27.19 -17.52 -14.54
C LYS A 165 26.97 -16.14 -13.94
N SER A 166 26.81 -16.06 -12.62
CA SER A 166 26.55 -14.80 -11.91
C SER A 166 27.76 -13.87 -11.97
N VAL A 167 27.50 -12.59 -12.19
CA VAL A 167 28.50 -11.51 -12.14
C VAL A 167 27.97 -10.44 -11.21
N ASP A 168 28.83 -9.92 -10.35
CA ASP A 168 28.50 -8.79 -9.50
C ASP A 168 28.43 -7.49 -10.32
N ILE A 169 27.36 -6.74 -10.13
CA ILE A 169 27.06 -5.46 -10.80
C ILE A 169 26.78 -4.38 -9.74
N ALA A 170 26.72 -3.12 -10.17
CA ALA A 170 26.45 -1.97 -9.29
C ALA A 170 27.33 -1.96 -8.02
N LYS A 171 28.66 -2.04 -8.21
CA LYS A 171 29.67 -2.04 -7.12
C LYS A 171 29.49 -3.18 -6.09
N GLY A 172 28.92 -4.31 -6.50
CA GLY A 172 28.75 -5.49 -5.63
C GLY A 172 27.44 -5.52 -4.86
N THR A 173 26.55 -4.53 -5.06
CA THR A 173 25.22 -4.53 -4.43
C THR A 173 24.26 -5.51 -5.09
N TYR A 174 24.46 -5.80 -6.38
CA TYR A 174 23.64 -6.71 -7.15
C TYR A 174 24.49 -7.81 -7.79
N ARG A 175 23.89 -8.95 -8.05
CA ARG A 175 24.45 -10.08 -8.80
C ARG A 175 23.50 -10.50 -9.91
N THR A 176 24.02 -10.90 -11.05
CA THR A 176 23.17 -11.46 -12.13
C THR A 176 22.80 -12.90 -11.84
N ALA A 177 21.59 -13.31 -12.24
CA ALA A 177 21.13 -14.69 -12.12
C ALA A 177 20.21 -15.06 -13.28
N LYS A 178 19.94 -16.36 -13.44
CA LYS A 178 18.83 -16.85 -14.25
C LYS A 178 17.70 -17.33 -13.34
N TRP A 179 16.49 -16.88 -13.61
CA TRP A 179 15.27 -17.33 -12.96
C TRP A 179 14.29 -17.80 -14.04
N ARG A 180 13.95 -19.10 -14.05
CA ARG A 180 13.10 -19.73 -15.07
C ARG A 180 13.52 -19.41 -16.52
N GLY A 181 14.83 -19.30 -16.76
CA GLY A 181 15.42 -18.95 -18.06
C GLY A 181 15.55 -17.45 -18.35
N ILE A 182 14.93 -16.58 -17.54
CA ILE A 182 15.01 -15.12 -17.67
C ILE A 182 16.24 -14.61 -16.90
N ARG A 183 17.02 -13.70 -17.49
CA ARG A 183 18.11 -13.04 -16.77
C ARG A 183 17.55 -11.95 -15.86
N VAL A 184 17.97 -11.96 -14.61
CA VAL A 184 17.51 -11.04 -13.57
C VAL A 184 18.69 -10.43 -12.82
N ALA A 185 18.47 -9.26 -12.23
CA ALA A 185 19.38 -8.65 -11.28
C ALA A 185 18.86 -8.94 -9.87
N VAL A 186 19.74 -9.44 -8.99
CA VAL A 186 19.39 -9.87 -7.65
C VAL A 186 20.20 -9.06 -6.65
N LYS A 187 19.52 -8.31 -5.78
CA LYS A 187 20.12 -7.64 -4.62
C LYS A 187 20.05 -8.59 -3.43
N THR A 188 21.19 -9.07 -2.98
CA THR A 188 21.29 -9.95 -1.81
C THR A 188 21.56 -9.13 -0.57
N PHE A 189 20.82 -9.40 0.49
CA PHE A 189 21.02 -8.79 1.80
C PHE A 189 21.81 -9.76 2.70
N ALA A 190 22.63 -9.23 3.62
CA ALA A 190 23.53 -10.01 4.47
C ALA A 190 22.81 -11.03 5.39
N GLU A 191 23.53 -12.07 5.81
CA GLU A 191 22.96 -13.19 6.57
C GLU A 191 22.49 -12.81 7.98
N ASP A 192 23.05 -11.73 8.56
CA ASP A 192 22.71 -11.18 9.88
C ASP A 192 21.44 -10.33 9.89
N LEU A 193 20.78 -10.11 8.74
CA LEU A 193 19.58 -9.27 8.69
C LEU A 193 18.44 -9.78 9.56
N ILE A 194 18.30 -11.10 9.75
CA ILE A 194 17.18 -11.67 10.51
C ILE A 194 17.29 -11.33 12.01
N GLU A 195 18.49 -11.01 12.49
CA GLU A 195 18.73 -10.68 13.90
C GLU A 195 18.50 -9.19 14.22
N ASP A 196 18.38 -8.34 13.21
CA ASP A 196 18.29 -6.89 13.33
C ASP A 196 16.94 -6.38 12.81
N ASP A 197 16.03 -6.11 13.75
CA ASP A 197 14.67 -5.64 13.47
C ASP A 197 14.62 -4.37 12.61
N ASP A 198 15.61 -3.48 12.72
CA ASP A 198 15.68 -2.25 11.93
C ASP A 198 16.06 -2.55 10.47
N LYS A 199 16.99 -3.48 10.25
CA LYS A 199 17.34 -3.95 8.90
C LYS A 199 16.18 -4.71 8.25
N VAL A 200 15.46 -5.55 9.00
CA VAL A 200 14.26 -6.24 8.51
C VAL A 200 13.17 -5.24 8.12
N ARG A 201 12.97 -4.20 8.95
CA ARG A 201 12.02 -3.12 8.65
C ARG A 201 12.42 -2.36 7.38
N ALA A 202 13.69 -1.98 7.24
CA ALA A 202 14.17 -1.30 6.04
C ALA A 202 13.97 -2.14 4.77
N PHE A 203 14.23 -3.45 4.83
CA PHE A 203 13.95 -4.37 3.73
C PHE A 203 12.45 -4.44 3.39
N ARG A 204 11.59 -4.52 4.41
CA ARG A 204 10.12 -4.53 4.24
C ARG A 204 9.62 -3.26 3.58
N ASP A 205 10.10 -2.10 4.02
CA ASP A 205 9.71 -0.81 3.47
C ASP A 205 10.16 -0.70 2.00
N GLU A 206 11.39 -1.14 1.68
CA GLU A 206 11.87 -1.20 0.30
C GLU A 206 11.02 -2.13 -0.57
N LEU A 207 10.68 -3.32 -0.06
CA LEU A 207 9.85 -4.30 -0.75
C LEU A 207 8.40 -3.81 -0.96
N ALA A 208 7.81 -3.12 0.02
CA ALA A 208 6.47 -2.56 -0.09
C ALA A 208 6.39 -1.49 -1.18
N LEU A 209 7.41 -0.61 -1.24
CA LEU A 209 7.52 0.39 -2.30
C LEU A 209 7.65 -0.27 -3.68
N LEU A 210 8.57 -1.21 -3.84
CA LEU A 210 8.86 -1.83 -5.14
C LEU A 210 7.66 -2.58 -5.75
N GLN A 211 6.78 -3.15 -4.92
CA GLN A 211 5.57 -3.84 -5.39
C GLN A 211 4.58 -2.91 -6.12
N GLN A 212 4.54 -1.64 -5.75
CA GLN A 212 3.57 -0.67 -6.27
C GLN A 212 4.08 0.05 -7.52
N ILE A 213 5.35 -0.13 -7.87
CA ILE A 213 6.03 0.65 -8.91
C ILE A 213 6.08 -0.13 -10.23
N ARG A 214 5.43 0.45 -11.24
CA ARG A 214 5.42 -0.07 -12.62
C ARG A 214 5.45 1.10 -13.60
N HIS A 215 6.60 1.33 -14.22
CA HIS A 215 6.77 2.41 -15.18
C HIS A 215 7.90 2.09 -16.18
N PRO A 216 7.76 2.41 -17.48
CA PRO A 216 8.76 2.08 -18.51
C PRO A 216 10.15 2.70 -18.28
N ASN A 217 10.24 3.84 -17.60
CA ASN A 217 11.51 4.50 -17.25
C ASN A 217 11.94 4.27 -15.79
N VAL A 218 11.41 3.25 -15.14
CA VAL A 218 11.81 2.82 -13.79
C VAL A 218 12.08 1.32 -13.84
N VAL A 219 13.12 0.86 -13.13
CA VAL A 219 13.46 -0.57 -13.11
C VAL A 219 12.32 -1.38 -12.50
N GLN A 220 11.89 -2.41 -13.23
CA GLN A 220 10.78 -3.26 -12.85
C GLN A 220 11.18 -4.25 -11.75
N PHE A 221 10.41 -4.24 -10.66
CA PHE A 221 10.41 -5.29 -9.66
C PHE A 221 9.75 -6.56 -10.19
N LEU A 222 10.36 -7.72 -9.93
CA LEU A 222 9.87 -9.03 -10.38
C LEU A 222 9.43 -9.92 -9.21
N GLY A 223 10.08 -9.79 -8.05
CA GLY A 223 9.77 -10.58 -6.88
C GLY A 223 10.86 -10.48 -5.81
N ALA A 224 10.69 -11.20 -4.72
CA ALA A 224 11.63 -11.23 -3.61
C ALA A 224 11.77 -12.64 -3.03
N VAL A 225 12.89 -12.88 -2.37
CA VAL A 225 13.10 -14.07 -1.54
C VAL A 225 13.06 -13.58 -0.11
N THR A 226 12.05 -14.02 0.64
CA THR A 226 11.82 -13.54 2.00
C THR A 226 11.67 -14.66 3.02
N GLN A 227 11.40 -15.90 2.56
CA GLN A 227 11.28 -17.09 3.42
C GLN A 227 12.62 -17.75 3.76
N SER A 228 13.73 -17.34 3.15
CA SER A 228 15.04 -17.97 3.33
C SER A 228 16.16 -16.94 3.40
N SER A 229 17.22 -17.26 4.16
CA SER A 229 18.48 -16.51 4.12
C SER A 229 19.38 -17.01 2.98
N PRO A 230 20.03 -16.12 2.22
CA PRO A 230 19.92 -14.65 2.32
C PRO A 230 18.62 -14.13 1.67
N MET A 231 18.06 -13.06 2.26
CA MET A 231 16.92 -12.36 1.65
C MET A 231 17.36 -11.67 0.35
N MET A 232 16.46 -11.62 -0.63
CA MET A 232 16.77 -11.09 -1.95
C MET A 232 15.66 -10.23 -2.51
N ILE A 233 16.01 -9.17 -3.23
CA ILE A 233 15.11 -8.42 -4.11
C ILE A 233 15.51 -8.70 -5.55
N VAL A 234 14.53 -9.00 -6.39
CA VAL A 234 14.74 -9.40 -7.79
C VAL A 234 14.11 -8.37 -8.70
N THR A 235 14.91 -7.84 -9.61
CA THR A 235 14.51 -6.86 -10.62
C THR A 235 14.89 -7.31 -12.02
N GLU A 236 14.34 -6.65 -13.03
CA GLU A 236 14.75 -6.87 -14.41
C GLU A 236 16.26 -6.62 -14.60
N TYR A 237 16.90 -7.44 -15.43
CA TYR A 237 18.29 -7.23 -15.81
C TYR A 237 18.39 -6.34 -17.05
N LEU A 238 19.20 -5.28 -16.95
CA LEU A 238 19.43 -4.33 -18.04
C LEU A 238 20.84 -4.53 -18.64
N PRO A 239 20.96 -5.21 -19.79
CA PRO A 239 22.23 -5.74 -20.29
C PRO A 239 23.21 -4.68 -20.81
N LYS A 240 22.74 -3.47 -21.14
CA LYS A 240 23.63 -2.38 -21.57
C LYS A 240 24.36 -1.71 -20.40
N GLY A 241 23.95 -2.03 -19.17
CA GLY A 241 24.58 -1.57 -17.93
C GLY A 241 24.26 -0.12 -17.59
N ASP A 242 25.09 0.45 -16.72
CA ASP A 242 24.89 1.78 -16.17
C ASP A 242 25.28 2.91 -17.14
N PHE A 243 24.64 4.06 -16.95
CA PHE A 243 24.82 5.22 -17.82
C PHE A 243 26.21 5.83 -17.68
N ARG A 244 26.87 5.74 -16.52
CA ARG A 244 28.26 6.19 -16.35
C ARG A 244 29.21 5.42 -17.26
N SER A 245 29.10 4.08 -17.29
CA SER A 245 29.86 3.20 -18.17
C SER A 245 29.54 3.48 -19.63
N TYR A 246 28.28 3.75 -19.97
CA TYR A 246 27.88 4.16 -21.31
C TYR A 246 28.55 5.47 -21.74
N LEU A 247 28.51 6.52 -20.91
CA LEU A 247 29.12 7.81 -21.20
C LEU A 247 30.64 7.71 -21.39
N ARG A 248 31.32 6.91 -20.56
CA ARG A 248 32.76 6.65 -20.69
C ARG A 248 33.12 6.01 -22.03
N ARG A 249 32.31 5.06 -22.51
CA ARG A 249 32.55 4.39 -23.81
C ARG A 249 32.18 5.27 -25.00
N LYS A 250 31.08 6.04 -24.90
CA LYS A 250 30.54 6.80 -26.03
C LYS A 250 31.19 8.17 -26.23
N GLY A 251 31.64 8.80 -25.14
CA GLY A 251 32.11 10.18 -25.15
C GLY A 251 30.96 11.19 -25.26
N ALA A 252 31.21 12.33 -25.89
CA ALA A 252 30.24 13.41 -26.03
C ALA A 252 28.97 12.93 -26.77
N LEU A 253 27.80 13.23 -26.18
CA LEU A 253 26.52 12.86 -26.76
C LEU A 253 26.06 13.90 -27.80
N LYS A 254 25.40 13.43 -28.86
CA LYS A 254 24.64 14.31 -29.75
C LYS A 254 23.47 14.93 -28.97
N LEU A 255 23.13 16.17 -29.28
CA LEU A 255 22.04 16.90 -28.61
C LEU A 255 20.72 16.12 -28.58
N SER A 256 20.34 15.50 -29.70
CA SER A 256 19.10 14.69 -29.78
C SER A 256 19.10 13.50 -28.82
N THR A 257 20.26 12.86 -28.62
CA THR A 257 20.41 11.74 -27.69
C THR A 257 20.36 12.22 -26.24
N ALA A 258 21.02 13.34 -25.95
CA ALA A 258 21.01 13.94 -24.62
C ALA A 258 19.58 14.35 -24.19
N VAL A 259 18.82 14.99 -25.09
CA VAL A 259 17.42 15.38 -24.82
C VAL A 259 16.55 14.16 -24.57
N ARG A 260 16.71 13.09 -25.37
CA ARG A 260 15.95 11.85 -25.16
C ARG A 260 16.25 11.21 -23.81
N PHE A 261 17.52 11.13 -23.41
CA PHE A 261 17.90 10.63 -22.10
C PHE A 261 17.36 11.50 -20.96
N ALA A 262 17.43 12.83 -21.09
CA ALA A 262 16.85 13.74 -20.11
C ALA A 262 15.34 13.52 -19.94
N LEU A 263 14.62 13.29 -21.05
CA LEU A 263 13.19 13.01 -21.03
C LEU A 263 12.86 11.67 -20.36
N ASP A 264 13.62 10.62 -20.65
CA ASP A 264 13.47 9.30 -20.00
C ASP A 264 13.63 9.42 -18.47
N ILE A 265 14.68 10.12 -18.01
CA ILE A 265 14.93 10.37 -16.58
C ILE A 265 13.80 11.19 -15.97
N ALA A 266 13.38 12.27 -16.63
CA ALA A 266 12.32 13.15 -16.14
C ALA A 266 10.99 12.41 -15.98
N ARG A 267 10.64 11.54 -16.94
CA ARG A 267 9.43 10.70 -16.86
C ARG A 267 9.48 9.74 -15.68
N GLY A 268 10.60 9.04 -15.49
CA GLY A 268 10.79 8.14 -14.35
C GLY A 268 10.68 8.88 -13.01
N MET A 269 11.35 10.03 -12.89
CA MET A 269 11.30 10.84 -11.66
C MET A 269 9.92 11.45 -11.41
N ASN A 270 9.22 11.93 -12.45
CA ASN A 270 7.86 12.45 -12.31
C ASN A 270 6.92 11.39 -11.76
N TYR A 271 6.99 10.17 -12.32
CA TYR A 271 6.20 9.04 -11.84
C TYR A 271 6.47 8.72 -10.36
N LEU A 272 7.73 8.70 -9.93
CA LEU A 272 8.09 8.48 -8.53
C LEU A 272 7.55 9.58 -7.60
N HIS A 273 7.61 10.84 -8.03
CA HIS A 273 7.12 11.97 -7.24
C HIS A 273 5.58 12.06 -7.18
N GLU A 274 4.87 11.54 -8.18
CA GLU A 274 3.40 11.49 -8.19
C GLU A 274 2.82 10.36 -7.33
N HIS A 275 3.67 9.46 -6.82
CA HIS A 275 3.26 8.41 -5.89
C HIS A 275 2.55 8.99 -4.65
N ARG A 276 1.47 8.33 -4.22
CA ARG A 276 0.63 8.71 -3.07
C ARG A 276 0.47 7.49 -2.15
N PRO A 277 0.39 7.68 -0.82
CA PRO A 277 0.22 8.94 -0.09
C PRO A 277 1.47 9.82 0.00
N GLU A 278 2.66 9.24 -0.08
CA GLU A 278 3.93 9.95 0.02
C GLU A 278 4.70 9.90 -1.30
N ALA A 279 5.25 11.05 -1.72
CA ALA A 279 6.08 11.12 -2.91
C ALA A 279 7.40 10.37 -2.70
N ILE A 280 7.83 9.55 -3.66
CA ILE A 280 9.09 8.81 -3.57
C ILE A 280 10.24 9.71 -4.01
N ILE A 281 11.03 10.16 -3.04
CA ILE A 281 12.24 10.95 -3.30
C ILE A 281 13.41 9.99 -3.50
N HIS A 282 14.00 9.96 -4.69
CA HIS A 282 15.12 9.07 -4.99
C HIS A 282 16.37 9.35 -4.11
N GLY A 283 16.72 10.62 -3.92
CA GLY A 283 17.81 11.03 -3.01
C GLY A 283 19.26 10.72 -3.46
N ASP A 284 19.46 10.01 -4.57
CA ASP A 284 20.79 9.70 -5.12
C ASP A 284 20.73 9.51 -6.63
N LEU A 285 20.21 10.50 -7.35
CA LEU A 285 20.12 10.44 -8.80
C LEU A 285 21.52 10.65 -9.41
N GLU A 286 22.29 9.58 -9.56
CA GLU A 286 23.61 9.55 -10.19
C GLU A 286 23.63 8.69 -11.46
N PRO A 287 24.57 8.91 -12.40
CA PRO A 287 24.67 8.10 -13.63
C PRO A 287 24.88 6.60 -13.42
N THR A 288 25.25 6.16 -12.22
CA THR A 288 25.35 4.73 -11.87
C THR A 288 24.01 4.10 -11.50
N ASN A 289 23.01 4.90 -11.10
CA ASN A 289 21.64 4.46 -10.79
C ASN A 289 20.70 4.65 -11.99
N LEU A 290 21.25 4.98 -13.16
CA LEU A 290 20.55 5.09 -14.42
C LEU A 290 21.02 3.95 -15.32
N LEU A 291 20.11 3.07 -15.71
CA LEU A 291 20.43 1.85 -16.46
C LEU A 291 19.82 1.92 -17.87
N LEU A 292 20.53 1.38 -18.86
CA LEU A 292 20.05 1.31 -20.24
C LEU A 292 19.40 -0.04 -20.55
N ASP A 293 18.24 0.01 -21.17
CA ASP A 293 17.57 -1.18 -21.70
C ASP A 293 18.04 -1.54 -23.13
N ASP A 294 17.49 -2.64 -23.65
CA ASP A 294 17.79 -3.13 -25.00
C ASP A 294 17.34 -2.18 -26.10
N SER A 295 16.30 -1.38 -25.86
CA SER A 295 15.82 -0.37 -26.79
C SER A 295 16.66 0.92 -26.79
N GLY A 296 17.49 1.12 -25.76
CA GLY A 296 18.35 2.29 -25.59
C GLY A 296 17.70 3.44 -24.82
N HIS A 297 16.60 3.18 -24.12
CA HIS A 297 15.98 4.07 -23.15
C HIS A 297 16.62 3.94 -21.77
N LEU A 298 16.56 5.01 -20.98
CA LEU A 298 17.02 5.00 -19.60
C LEU A 298 15.91 4.61 -18.63
N LYS A 299 16.28 3.80 -17.64
CA LYS A 299 15.48 3.44 -16.49
C LYS A 299 16.17 3.87 -15.20
N VAL A 300 15.40 4.45 -14.28
CA VAL A 300 15.83 4.82 -12.93
C VAL A 300 15.84 3.57 -12.05
N ALA A 301 16.96 3.31 -11.37
CA ALA A 301 17.20 2.18 -10.48
C ALA A 301 17.57 2.66 -9.07
N ASP A 302 17.62 1.76 -8.08
CA ASP A 302 18.03 2.06 -6.69
C ASP A 302 17.31 3.30 -6.10
N PHE A 303 16.03 3.44 -6.45
CA PHE A 303 15.11 4.39 -5.82
C PHE A 303 14.46 3.70 -4.62
N GLY A 304 14.41 4.38 -3.48
CA GLY A 304 13.87 3.81 -2.25
C GLY A 304 14.84 3.90 -1.08
N VAL A 305 14.26 4.20 0.09
CA VAL A 305 14.81 4.25 1.45
C VAL A 305 16.34 4.36 1.58
N ARG A 306 16.95 5.41 1.02
CA ARG A 306 18.28 5.81 1.49
C ARG A 306 18.14 6.49 2.85
N LYS A 307 18.47 5.71 3.88
CA LYS A 307 19.02 6.10 5.19
C LYS A 307 18.47 7.38 5.81
N LEU A 308 17.41 7.21 6.61
CA LEU A 308 17.25 7.93 7.88
C LEU A 308 18.29 7.49 8.95
N LEU A 309 19.41 6.89 8.53
CA LEU A 309 20.52 6.40 9.38
C LEU A 309 21.85 7.12 9.09
N LYS A 310 21.80 8.41 8.73
CA LYS A 310 22.98 9.31 8.74
C LYS A 310 22.66 10.74 9.21
N VAL A 311 21.70 10.92 10.11
CA VAL A 311 21.57 12.15 10.93
C VAL A 311 21.51 11.78 12.41
N GLY A 312 22.39 10.86 12.82
CA GLY A 312 22.61 10.51 14.22
C GLY A 312 24.05 10.75 14.69
N ASN A 313 24.94 11.24 13.83
CA ASN A 313 26.32 11.55 14.18
C ASN A 313 26.89 12.65 13.27
N SER A 314 26.36 13.86 13.42
CA SER A 314 27.11 15.12 13.31
C SER A 314 26.16 16.30 13.52
N VAL A 315 25.59 16.43 14.72
CA VAL A 315 25.23 17.76 15.20
C VAL A 315 26.55 18.42 15.59
N LYS A 316 27.18 19.09 14.64
CA LYS A 316 27.96 20.27 14.98
C LYS A 316 27.01 21.44 14.76
N GLU A 317 26.69 22.09 15.86
CA GLU A 317 25.97 23.35 15.90
C GLU A 317 26.61 24.34 14.93
N ASP A 318 25.95 24.63 13.81
CA ASP A 318 26.18 25.91 13.14
C ASP A 318 25.34 26.95 13.87
N ARG A 319 26.03 27.64 14.78
CA ARG A 319 25.54 28.84 15.45
C ARG A 319 25.09 29.85 14.41
N HIS A 320 23.89 30.39 14.61
CA HIS A 320 23.42 31.60 13.96
C HIS A 320 24.49 32.70 14.02
N MET A 321 24.96 33.17 12.87
CA MET A 321 25.62 34.47 12.73
C MET A 321 24.53 35.52 12.49
N PRO A 322 24.37 36.53 13.35
CA PRO A 322 23.49 37.67 13.06
C PRO A 322 24.15 38.58 12.02
N CYS A 323 23.35 39.08 11.07
CA CYS A 323 23.70 40.16 10.16
C CYS A 323 24.31 41.33 10.94
N GLN A 324 25.49 41.78 10.52
CA GLN A 324 26.02 43.09 10.88
C GLN A 324 25.92 44.02 9.66
N ASP A 325 25.29 45.15 9.92
CA ASP A 325 25.16 46.30 9.03
C ASP A 325 26.53 46.78 8.53
N MET A 326 26.61 47.05 7.22
CA MET A 326 27.73 47.77 6.62
C MET A 326 27.22 49.16 6.20
N THR A 327 27.41 50.13 7.08
CA THR A 327 27.45 51.55 6.72
C THR A 327 28.81 51.88 6.11
N TYR A 328 28.78 52.49 4.93
CA TYR A 328 29.78 53.47 4.49
C TYR A 328 29.04 54.71 4.01
#